data_AF-A0A117SEB8-F1
#
_entry.id   AF-A0A117SEB8-F1
#
_cell.length_a   1.000
_cell.length_b   1.000
_cell.length_c   1.000
_cell.angle_alpha   90.00
_cell.angle_beta   90.00
_cell.angle_gamma   90.00
#
_symmetry.space_group_name_H-M   'P 1'
#
loop_
_entity.id
_entity.type
_entity.pdbx_description
1 polymer ?
#
loop_
_entity_poly.entity_id
_entity_poly.type
_entity_poly.pdbx_seq_one_letter_code
_entity_poly.pdbx_strand_id
1 'polypeptide(L)'
;MLEAPVRPHSRPFEGNEPHGSIQQVLDTSVKVQKKTGRVIVKVNHMGEGADIDTVHANPNKYVAAYTVMFKKPKGYDPENQDWFWVKYNPDGSLDTNPMGMMLAGRVAKGMDRGCIACHRSIGGDDLEILKK
;
A
#
# COMPACT_ATOMS: atom_id res chain seq x y z
N MET A 1 7.88 8.03 21.45
CA MET A 1 8.57 7.16 20.48
C MET A 1 7.49 6.42 19.71
N LEU A 2 7.36 6.67 18.41
CA LEU A 2 6.48 5.86 17.58
C LEU A 2 7.20 4.53 17.37
N GLU A 3 6.66 3.45 17.93
CA GLU A 3 7.13 2.11 17.63
C GLU A 3 7.01 1.86 16.13
N ALA A 4 7.99 1.14 15.55
CA ALA A 4 7.95 0.76 14.14
C ALA A 4 6.58 0.12 13.80
N PRO A 5 6.02 0.37 12.60
CA PRO A 5 4.69 -0.09 12.26
C PRO A 5 4.53 -1.60 12.48
N VAL A 6 3.44 -1.98 13.14
CA VAL A 6 3.08 -3.36 13.48
C VAL A 6 3.09 -4.21 12.22
N ARG A 7 3.85 -5.31 12.27
CA ARG A 7 4.05 -6.25 11.16
C ARG A 7 2.73 -6.86 10.71
N PRO A 8 2.38 -6.83 9.42
CA PRO A 8 1.36 -7.72 8.90
C PRO A 8 1.91 -9.16 8.87
N HIS A 9 1.37 -10.03 9.73
CA HIS A 9 1.66 -11.48 9.72
C HIS A 9 1.03 -12.14 8.48
N SER A 10 1.55 -11.82 7.30
CA SER A 10 1.15 -12.40 6.02
C SER A 10 2.35 -13.06 5.37
N ARG A 11 2.12 -14.18 4.68
CA ARG A 11 3.18 -14.91 3.98
C ARG A 11 3.67 -14.07 2.79
N PRO A 12 5.00 -13.89 2.61
CA PRO A 12 5.52 -13.23 1.42
C PRO A 12 5.22 -14.02 0.15
N PHE A 13 5.03 -13.34 -0.96
CA PHE A 13 4.83 -13.93 -2.29
C PHE A 13 5.51 -13.10 -3.37
N GLU A 14 5.68 -13.69 -4.56
CA GLU A 14 6.24 -12.99 -5.72
C GLU A 14 5.37 -11.80 -6.14
N GLY A 15 5.97 -10.62 -6.04
CA GLY A 15 5.39 -9.35 -6.41
C GLY A 15 5.67 -8.98 -7.87
N ASN A 16 5.30 -7.76 -8.21
CA ASN A 16 5.63 -7.15 -9.50
C ASN A 16 5.89 -5.65 -9.29
N GLU A 17 6.63 -5.04 -10.20
CA GLU A 17 6.73 -3.59 -10.26
C GLU A 17 5.34 -2.94 -10.41
N PRO A 18 5.12 -1.75 -9.81
CA PRO A 18 6.07 -0.94 -9.05
C PRO A 18 6.13 -1.28 -7.54
N HIS A 19 5.49 -2.36 -7.10
CA HIS A 19 5.22 -2.61 -5.69
C HIS A 19 6.13 -3.67 -5.05
N GLY A 20 7.30 -3.93 -5.65
CA GLY A 20 8.33 -4.82 -5.12
C GLY A 20 8.34 -6.19 -5.79
N SER A 21 9.53 -6.80 -5.83
CA SER A 21 9.72 -8.16 -6.33
C SER A 21 9.14 -9.20 -5.38
N ILE A 22 9.05 -8.86 -4.09
CA ILE A 22 8.38 -9.66 -3.06
C ILE A 22 7.38 -8.77 -2.31
N GLN A 23 6.22 -9.30 -2.00
CA GLN A 23 5.14 -8.56 -1.33
C GLN A 23 4.58 -9.33 -0.14
N GLN A 24 4.13 -8.57 0.84
CA GLN A 24 3.25 -9.04 1.91
C GLN A 24 2.00 -8.18 1.92
N VAL A 25 0.82 -8.79 2.06
CA VAL A 25 -0.46 -8.07 2.01
C VAL A 25 -1.29 -8.42 3.23
N LEU A 26 -1.73 -7.39 3.95
CA LEU A 26 -2.76 -7.48 4.98
C LEU A 26 -4.01 -6.78 4.47
N ASP A 27 -5.10 -7.53 4.40
CA ASP A 27 -6.44 -7.02 4.14
C ASP A 27 -7.29 -7.23 5.40
N THR A 28 -7.68 -6.14 6.05
CA THR A 28 -8.39 -6.18 7.33
C THR A 28 -9.28 -4.94 7.50
N SER A 29 -9.97 -4.84 8.63
CA SER A 29 -10.67 -3.62 9.03
C SER A 29 -9.99 -3.01 10.25
N VAL A 30 -9.76 -1.70 10.21
CA VAL A 30 -9.22 -0.95 11.34
C VAL A 30 -10.23 0.07 11.83
N LYS A 31 -10.27 0.26 13.15
CA LYS A 31 -11.04 1.31 13.79
C LYS A 31 -10.13 2.50 14.08
N VAL A 32 -10.35 3.59 13.37
CA VAL A 32 -9.67 4.87 13.62
C VAL A 32 -10.68 5.81 14.28
N GLN A 33 -10.46 6.10 15.57
CA GLN A 33 -11.40 6.84 16.41
C GLN A 33 -12.79 6.18 16.42
N LYS A 34 -13.82 6.88 15.94
CA LYS A 34 -15.21 6.40 15.85
C LYS A 34 -15.57 5.80 14.48
N LYS A 35 -14.60 5.63 13.57
CA LYS A 35 -14.84 5.13 12.21
C LYS A 35 -14.11 3.81 12.00
N THR A 36 -14.83 2.82 11.51
CA THR A 36 -14.25 1.57 11.01
C THR A 36 -14.15 1.65 9.50
N GLY A 37 -13.03 1.20 8.93
CA GLY A 37 -12.85 1.10 7.49
C GLY A 37 -11.95 -0.08 7.14
N ARG A 38 -12.20 -0.69 5.98
CA ARG A 38 -11.30 -1.69 5.40
C ARG A 38 -9.96 -1.02 5.05
N VAL A 39 -8.87 -1.72 5.32
CA VAL A 39 -7.52 -1.31 4.98
C VAL A 39 -6.80 -2.45 4.30
N ILE A 40 -6.12 -2.13 3.21
CA ILE A 40 -5.18 -3.02 2.55
C ILE A 40 -3.80 -2.40 2.73
N VAL A 41 -2.92 -3.09 3.45
CA VAL A 41 -1.52 -2.71 3.63
C VAL A 41 -0.66 -3.67 2.83
N LYS A 42 0.10 -3.13 1.87
CA LYS A 42 1.15 -3.87 1.19
C LYS A 42 2.51 -3.43 1.69
N VAL A 43 3.31 -4.39 2.13
CA VAL A 43 4.75 -4.18 2.37
C VAL A 43 5.46 -4.56 1.08
N ASN A 44 6.15 -3.59 0.50
CA ASN A 44 6.83 -3.74 -0.77
C ASN A 44 8.30 -4.03 -0.48
N HIS A 45 8.76 -5.23 -0.82
CA HIS A 45 10.13 -5.67 -0.60
C HIS A 45 10.94 -5.62 -1.89
N MET A 46 12.14 -5.06 -1.81
CA MET A 46 13.08 -4.92 -2.93
C MET A 46 14.53 -5.02 -2.41
N GLY A 47 15.48 -5.08 -3.35
CA GLY A 47 16.90 -5.10 -3.08
C GLY A 47 17.55 -6.43 -3.44
N GLU A 48 18.87 -6.41 -3.56
CA GLU A 48 19.66 -7.60 -3.86
C GLU A 48 19.47 -8.67 -2.76
N GLY A 49 19.18 -9.91 -3.19
CA GLY A 49 18.96 -11.04 -2.28
C GLY A 49 17.58 -11.07 -1.60
N ALA A 50 16.63 -10.23 -2.02
CA ALA A 50 15.23 -10.32 -1.58
C ALA A 50 14.52 -11.46 -2.33
N ASP A 51 14.11 -12.48 -1.59
CA ASP A 51 13.25 -13.58 -2.04
C ASP A 51 12.24 -13.92 -0.92
N ILE A 52 11.37 -14.91 -1.15
CA ILE A 52 10.33 -15.29 -0.18
C ILE A 52 10.94 -15.70 1.16
N ASP A 53 12.02 -16.49 1.16
CA ASP A 53 12.60 -17.06 2.37
C ASP A 53 13.40 -16.00 3.14
N THR A 54 14.17 -15.17 2.44
CA THR A 54 14.95 -14.09 3.08
C THR A 54 14.05 -12.99 3.64
N VAL A 55 12.96 -12.64 2.93
CA VAL A 55 11.94 -11.71 3.44
C VAL A 55 11.18 -12.33 4.60
N HIS A 56 10.86 -13.62 4.55
CA HIS A 56 10.19 -14.30 5.66
C HIS A 56 11.08 -14.31 6.92
N ALA A 57 12.38 -14.56 6.77
CA ALA A 57 13.34 -14.60 7.88
C ALA A 57 13.63 -13.20 8.46
N ASN A 58 13.75 -12.17 7.62
CA ASN A 58 14.03 -10.80 8.05
C ASN A 58 13.31 -9.77 7.15
N PRO A 59 12.01 -9.54 7.35
CA PRO A 59 11.21 -8.72 6.45
C PRO A 59 11.68 -7.27 6.44
N ASN A 60 12.08 -6.73 7.59
CA ASN A 60 12.48 -5.33 7.72
C ASN A 60 13.72 -4.97 6.90
N LYS A 61 14.59 -5.95 6.59
CA LYS A 61 15.82 -5.73 5.81
C LYS A 61 15.52 -5.27 4.38
N TYR A 62 14.40 -5.74 3.81
CA TYR A 62 14.10 -5.57 2.39
C TYR A 62 12.94 -4.61 2.13
N VAL A 63 12.38 -3.97 3.17
CA VAL A 63 11.28 -3.02 3.00
C VAL A 63 11.74 -1.82 2.20
N ALA A 64 11.12 -1.61 1.05
CA ALA A 64 11.30 -0.43 0.20
C ALA A 64 10.18 0.59 0.40
N ALA A 65 8.96 0.14 0.69
CA ALA A 65 7.84 1.03 0.99
C ALA A 65 6.69 0.28 1.68
N TYR A 66 5.82 1.03 2.35
CA TYR A 66 4.47 0.59 2.67
C TYR A 66 3.48 1.32 1.76
N THR A 67 2.62 0.59 1.07
CA THR A 67 1.53 1.17 0.28
C THR A 67 0.20 0.76 0.86
N VAL A 68 -0.67 1.73 1.12
CA VAL A 68 -1.90 1.52 1.87
C VAL A 68 -3.09 2.06 1.10
N MET A 69 -4.15 1.26 1.07
CA MET A 69 -5.48 1.68 0.65
C MET A 69 -6.39 1.64 1.88
N PHE A 70 -7.09 2.73 2.16
CA PHE A 70 -8.06 2.80 3.26
C PHE A 70 -9.43 3.21 2.74
N LYS A 71 -10.46 2.41 3.01
CA LYS A 71 -11.82 2.66 2.55
C LYS A 71 -12.44 3.80 3.36
N LYS A 72 -12.71 4.93 2.71
CA LYS A 72 -13.36 6.08 3.34
C LYS A 72 -14.88 5.91 3.33
N PRO A 73 -15.61 6.69 4.15
CA PRO A 73 -17.06 6.74 4.05
C PRO A 73 -17.53 7.10 2.64
N LYS A 74 -18.70 6.58 2.26
CA LYS A 74 -19.33 6.81 0.96
C LYS A 74 -19.33 8.30 0.60
N GLY A 75 -18.90 8.62 -0.63
CA GLY A 75 -18.88 10.00 -1.14
C GLY A 75 -17.52 10.70 -1.04
N TYR A 76 -16.49 10.03 -0.53
CA TYR A 76 -15.13 10.57 -0.48
C TYR A 76 -14.52 10.71 -1.88
N ASP A 77 -14.62 9.65 -2.68
CA ASP A 77 -14.18 9.60 -4.07
C ASP A 77 -14.95 8.51 -4.83
N PRO A 78 -16.22 8.75 -5.20
CA PRO A 78 -17.09 7.71 -5.76
C PRO A 78 -16.54 7.07 -7.04
N GLU A 79 -15.83 7.83 -7.86
CA GLU A 79 -15.21 7.35 -9.09
C GLU A 79 -14.00 6.43 -8.84
N ASN A 80 -13.54 6.34 -7.60
CA ASN A 80 -12.40 5.55 -7.15
C ASN A 80 -12.78 4.63 -5.98
N GLN A 81 -14.05 4.25 -5.93
CA GLN A 81 -14.61 3.36 -4.91
C GLN A 81 -14.30 3.83 -3.48
N ASP A 82 -14.25 5.15 -3.27
CA ASP A 82 -13.99 5.77 -1.97
C ASP A 82 -12.65 5.35 -1.32
N TRP A 83 -11.67 4.91 -2.10
CA TRP A 83 -10.34 4.59 -1.60
C TRP A 83 -9.51 5.85 -1.33
N PHE A 84 -8.93 5.90 -0.13
CA PHE A 84 -7.79 6.76 0.20
C PHE A 84 -6.50 5.99 -0.05
N TRP A 85 -5.56 6.60 -0.76
CA TRP A 85 -4.30 5.98 -1.18
C TRP A 85 -3.15 6.65 -0.45
N VAL A 86 -2.19 5.89 0.06
CA VAL A 86 -0.97 6.46 0.65
C VAL A 86 0.25 5.57 0.47
N LYS A 87 1.42 6.20 0.30
CA LYS A 87 2.72 5.54 0.31
C LYS A 87 3.60 6.10 1.42
N TYR A 88 4.20 5.21 2.19
CA TYR A 88 5.18 5.53 3.22
C TYR A 88 6.55 4.93 2.86
N ASN A 89 7.59 5.64 3.27
CA ASN A 89 8.96 5.16 3.23
C ASN A 89 9.19 4.02 4.25
N PRO A 90 10.32 3.30 4.18
CA PRO A 90 10.63 2.21 5.12
C PRO A 90 10.65 2.65 6.59
N ASP A 91 10.99 3.91 6.84
CA ASP A 91 11.00 4.53 8.18
C ASP A 91 9.61 4.97 8.67
N GLY A 92 8.57 4.79 7.85
CA GLY A 92 7.19 5.20 8.13
C GLY A 92 6.88 6.67 7.84
N SER A 93 7.85 7.46 7.35
CA SER A 93 7.60 8.82 6.88
C SER A 93 6.75 8.81 5.61
N LEU A 94 5.99 9.88 5.38
CA LEU A 94 5.13 10.00 4.21
C LEU A 94 5.97 10.22 2.95
N ASP A 95 5.75 9.41 1.92
CA ASP A 95 6.51 9.54 0.68
C ASP A 95 6.05 10.76 -0.13
N THR A 96 6.96 11.30 -0.94
CA THR A 96 6.73 12.46 -1.81
C THR A 96 7.19 12.17 -3.23
N ASN A 97 6.53 12.77 -4.21
CA ASN A 97 7.06 12.76 -5.58
C ASN A 97 8.21 13.77 -5.73
N PRO A 98 8.94 13.79 -6.87
CA PRO A 98 10.03 14.75 -7.12
C PRO A 98 9.64 16.24 -7.05
N MET A 99 8.35 16.56 -7.06
CA MET A 99 7.83 17.92 -6.91
C MET A 99 7.47 18.26 -5.45
N GLY A 100 7.81 17.38 -4.50
CA GLY A 100 7.50 17.54 -3.07
C GLY A 100 6.04 17.27 -2.70
N MET A 101 5.21 16.78 -3.64
CA MET A 101 3.82 16.46 -3.34
C MET A 101 3.74 15.16 -2.52
N MET A 102 3.11 15.24 -1.36
CA MET A 102 2.82 14.09 -0.52
C MET A 102 1.94 13.06 -1.25
N LEU A 103 2.35 11.79 -1.20
CA LEU A 103 1.62 10.68 -1.79
C LEU A 103 0.54 10.18 -0.82
N ALA A 104 -0.45 11.01 -0.52
CA ALA A 104 -1.59 10.68 0.35
C ALA A 104 -2.91 11.25 -0.18
N GLY A 105 -4.01 10.50 -0.02
CA GLY A 105 -5.35 10.94 -0.42
C GLY A 105 -5.75 10.43 -1.79
N ARG A 106 -6.25 11.33 -2.64
CA ARG A 106 -6.68 11.03 -4.02
C ARG A 106 -5.50 11.18 -4.98
N VAL A 107 -4.43 10.41 -4.71
CA VAL A 107 -3.11 10.59 -5.35
C VAL A 107 -3.22 10.45 -6.85
N ALA A 108 -2.86 11.52 -7.57
CA ALA A 108 -2.90 11.61 -9.03
C ALA A 108 -4.31 11.39 -9.65
N LYS A 109 -5.38 11.72 -8.93
CA LYS A 109 -6.76 11.66 -9.48
C LYS A 109 -6.86 12.47 -10.78
N GLY A 110 -7.42 11.85 -11.81
CA GLY A 110 -7.60 12.47 -13.14
C GLY A 110 -6.36 12.43 -14.03
N MET A 111 -5.24 11.89 -13.54
CA MET A 111 -4.05 11.63 -14.33
C MET A 111 -4.05 10.20 -14.89
N ASP A 112 -3.25 9.96 -15.91
CA ASP A 112 -2.98 8.66 -16.54
C ASP A 112 -1.90 7.84 -15.80
N ARG A 113 -1.40 8.36 -14.68
CA ARG A 113 -0.31 7.77 -13.89
C ARG A 113 -0.62 7.77 -12.40
N GLY A 114 0.14 6.98 -11.64
CA GLY A 114 0.03 6.88 -10.19
C GLY A 114 -0.95 5.81 -9.71
N CYS A 115 -1.24 5.81 -8.41
CA CYS A 115 -2.00 4.75 -7.74
C CYS A 115 -3.38 4.53 -8.39
N ILE A 116 -4.13 5.62 -8.56
CA ILE A 116 -5.51 5.57 -9.07
C ILE A 116 -5.56 5.03 -10.49
N ALA A 117 -4.71 5.54 -11.40
CA ALA A 117 -4.73 5.14 -12.80
C ALA A 117 -4.45 3.64 -12.99
N CYS A 118 -3.42 3.11 -12.33
CA CYS A 118 -3.08 1.69 -12.41
C CYS A 118 -4.18 0.81 -11.80
N HIS A 119 -4.66 1.15 -10.61
CA HIS A 119 -5.69 0.37 -9.93
C HIS A 119 -7.05 0.40 -10.65
N ARG A 120 -7.40 1.50 -11.32
CA ARG A 120 -8.54 1.55 -12.25
C ARG A 120 -8.41 0.56 -13.41
N SER A 121 -7.20 0.40 -13.93
CA SER A 121 -6.96 -0.42 -15.11
C SER A 121 -7.01 -1.92 -14.83
N ILE A 122 -6.56 -2.38 -13.66
CA ILE A 122 -6.37 -3.82 -13.39
C ILE A 122 -6.99 -4.31 -12.07
N GLY A 123 -7.54 -3.42 -11.24
CA GLY A 123 -8.06 -3.76 -9.91
C GLY A 123 -9.52 -4.23 -9.88
N GLY A 124 -10.14 -4.44 -11.06
CA GLY A 124 -11.55 -4.85 -11.16
C GLY A 124 -12.52 -3.83 -10.55
N ASP A 125 -13.70 -4.30 -10.13
CA ASP A 125 -14.79 -3.44 -9.66
C ASP A 125 -14.42 -2.62 -8.41
N ASP A 126 -13.63 -3.20 -7.49
CA ASP A 126 -13.21 -2.55 -6.24
C ASP A 126 -11.81 -1.93 -6.30
N LEU A 127 -11.20 -1.84 -7.49
CA LEU A 127 -9.87 -1.25 -7.71
C LEU A 127 -8.76 -1.86 -6.84
N GLU A 128 -8.89 -3.11 -6.41
CA GLU A 128 -7.91 -3.79 -5.56
C GLU A 128 -7.19 -4.90 -6.29
N ILE A 129 -5.95 -5.16 -5.87
CA ILE A 129 -5.13 -6.23 -6.44
C ILE A 129 -4.62 -7.06 -5.28
N LEU A 130 -5.34 -8.13 -4.96
CA LEU A 130 -5.03 -9.06 -3.89
C LEU A 130 -4.52 -10.36 -4.51
N LYS A 131 -3.21 -10.47 -4.72
CA LYS A 131 -2.57 -11.78 -4.85
C LYS A 131 -2.27 -12.26 -3.42
N LYS A 132 -2.64 -13.50 -3.12
CA LYS A 132 -2.45 -14.15 -1.83
C LYS A 132 -1.54 -15.35 -2.02
#